data_AF-A0A959V7B6-F1
#
_entry.id   AF-A0A959V7B6-F1
#
_cell.length_a   1.000
_cell.length_b   1.000
_cell.length_c   1.000
_cell.angle_alpha   90.00
_cell.angle_beta   90.00
_cell.angle_gamma   90.00
#
_symmetry.space_group_name_H-M   'P 1'
#
loop_
_entity.id
_entity.type
_entity.pdbx_description
1 polymer ?
#
loop_
_entity_poly.entity_id
_entity_poly.type
_entity_poly.pdbx_seq_one_letter_code
_entity_poly.pdbx_strand_id
1 'polypeptide(L)'
;ELYDLRGNDTEAMRWYREALQLAPRYFPNAYLHLADIEFRNQEYTAAEGHYKTFLDLNQDPVRADRARLGIDNCTFAARAIKQPVPFEPVNLGPGVNSAEPEYYPCVTADDRTLIYTRRVTAPEVRPYGMQEDFFVSHRGEDGSWGRSDPVPTVNTLHHNEGAGTLTPDGRFIIFTKCALADGSYGG
;
A
#
# COMPACT_ATOMS: atom_id res chain seq x y z
N GLU A 1 -19.42 12.06 -9.93
CA GLU A 1 -19.34 10.67 -9.43
C GLU A 1 -19.15 9.61 -10.53
N LEU A 2 -19.99 9.54 -11.58
CA LEU A 2 -19.91 8.44 -12.55
C LEU A 2 -18.58 8.33 -13.33
N TYR A 3 -17.93 9.45 -13.67
CA TYR A 3 -16.61 9.43 -14.32
C TYR A 3 -15.48 9.03 -13.37
N ASP A 4 -15.56 9.43 -12.10
CA ASP A 4 -14.60 9.07 -11.05
C ASP A 4 -14.62 7.56 -10.80
N LEU A 5 -15.81 6.95 -10.71
CA LEU A 5 -15.98 5.50 -10.61
C LEU A 5 -15.41 4.71 -11.80
N ARG A 6 -15.21 5.37 -12.95
CA ARG A 6 -14.61 4.79 -14.16
C ARG A 6 -13.12 5.11 -14.29
N GLY A 7 -12.52 5.79 -13.32
CA GLY A 7 -11.12 6.22 -13.34
C GLY A 7 -10.84 7.33 -14.37
N ASN A 8 -11.86 8.05 -14.85
CA ASN A 8 -11.68 9.18 -15.76
C ASN A 8 -11.63 10.49 -14.96
N ASP A 9 -10.47 10.73 -14.35
CA ASP A 9 -10.23 11.86 -13.45
C ASP A 9 -10.39 13.21 -14.16
N THR A 10 -9.91 13.34 -15.41
CA THR A 10 -9.98 14.59 -16.19
C THR A 10 -11.43 15.05 -16.38
N GLU A 11 -12.31 14.15 -16.82
CA GLU A 11 -13.73 14.46 -16.99
C GLU A 11 -14.41 14.68 -15.66
N ALA A 12 -14.09 13.87 -14.63
CA ALA A 12 -14.65 14.02 -13.30
C ALA A 12 -14.37 15.42 -12.73
N MET A 13 -13.12 15.89 -12.78
CA MET A 13 -12.74 17.23 -12.32
C MET A 13 -13.48 18.33 -13.08
N ARG A 14 -13.59 18.21 -14.41
CA ARG A 14 -14.33 19.18 -15.23
C ARG A 14 -15.77 19.35 -14.73
N TRP A 15 -16.49 18.24 -14.58
CA TRP A 15 -17.89 18.27 -14.18
C TRP A 15 -18.10 18.72 -12.73
N TYR A 16 -17.21 18.34 -11.80
CA TYR A 16 -17.28 18.85 -10.43
C TYR A 16 -17.05 20.36 -10.38
N ARG A 17 -16.06 20.89 -11.12
CA ARG A 17 -15.79 22.33 -11.19
C ARG A 17 -16.98 23.09 -11.76
N GLU A 18 -17.60 22.60 -12.83
CA GLU A 18 -18.79 23.20 -13.43
C GLU A 18 -19.99 23.19 -12.46
N ALA A 19 -20.25 22.06 -11.80
CA ALA A 19 -21.32 21.96 -10.82
C ALA A 19 -21.14 22.93 -9.64
N LEU A 20 -19.91 23.05 -9.14
CA LEU A 20 -19.56 23.96 -8.04
C LEU A 20 -19.63 25.43 -8.44
N GLN A 21 -19.42 25.78 -9.71
CA GLN A 21 -19.66 27.14 -10.22
C GLN A 21 -21.14 27.49 -10.25
N LEU A 22 -22.00 26.53 -10.63
CA LEU A 22 -23.44 26.75 -10.75
C LEU A 22 -24.13 26.82 -9.39
N ALA A 23 -23.78 25.93 -8.47
CA ALA A 23 -24.46 25.78 -7.19
C ALA A 23 -23.47 25.41 -6.05
N PRO A 24 -22.60 26.34 -5.63
CA PRO A 24 -21.46 26.03 -4.75
C PRO A 24 -21.88 25.45 -3.39
N ARG A 25 -23.07 25.78 -2.88
CA ARG A 25 -23.53 25.30 -1.56
C ARG A 25 -24.55 24.17 -1.63
N TYR A 26 -24.98 23.77 -2.83
CA TYR A 26 -26.06 22.79 -2.99
C TYR A 26 -25.61 21.38 -2.57
N PHE A 27 -24.39 21.00 -2.93
CA PHE A 27 -23.83 19.69 -2.59
C PHE A 27 -22.38 19.83 -2.10
N PRO A 28 -22.17 20.16 -0.81
CA PRO A 28 -20.84 20.37 -0.24
C PRO A 28 -19.87 19.20 -0.47
N ASN A 29 -20.35 17.96 -0.50
CA ASN A 29 -19.52 16.77 -0.76
C ASN A 29 -18.82 16.81 -2.13
N ALA A 30 -19.30 17.59 -3.10
CA ALA A 30 -18.58 17.79 -4.36
C ALA A 30 -17.18 18.38 -4.15
N TYR A 31 -17.00 19.25 -3.14
CA TYR A 31 -15.67 19.76 -2.79
C TYR A 31 -14.73 18.66 -2.29
N LEU A 32 -15.25 17.75 -1.44
CA LEU A 32 -14.46 16.62 -0.94
C LEU A 32 -14.03 15.71 -2.09
N HIS A 33 -14.97 15.32 -2.95
CA HIS A 33 -14.67 14.46 -4.10
C HIS A 33 -13.71 15.12 -5.10
N LEU A 34 -13.91 16.41 -5.40
CA LEU A 34 -12.99 17.14 -6.27
C LEU A 34 -11.58 17.19 -5.67
N ALA A 35 -11.47 17.47 -4.37
CA ALA A 35 -10.19 17.51 -3.68
C ALA A 35 -9.46 16.15 -3.70
N ASP A 36 -10.18 15.04 -3.54
CA ASP A 36 -9.59 13.70 -3.65
C ASP A 36 -9.01 13.43 -5.05
N ILE A 37 -9.72 13.84 -6.10
CA ILE A 37 -9.28 13.65 -7.49
C ILE A 37 -8.09 14.56 -7.79
N GLU A 38 -8.15 15.82 -7.39
CA GLU A 38 -7.06 16.79 -7.53
C GLU A 38 -5.80 16.30 -6.80
N PHE A 39 -5.94 15.77 -5.59
CA PHE A 39 -4.82 15.18 -4.84
C PHE A 39 -4.14 14.04 -5.62
N ARG A 40 -4.92 13.09 -6.15
CA ARG A 40 -4.39 11.97 -6.96
C ARG A 40 -3.72 12.44 -8.25
N ASN A 41 -4.14 13.59 -8.79
CA ASN A 41 -3.57 14.23 -9.97
C ASN A 41 -2.45 15.23 -9.63
N GLN A 42 -1.94 15.21 -8.39
CA GLN A 42 -0.85 16.06 -7.92
C GLN A 42 -1.16 17.58 -7.91
N GLU A 43 -2.45 17.95 -8.00
CA GLU A 43 -2.94 19.33 -7.90
C GLU A 43 -3.10 19.76 -6.42
N TYR A 44 -2.06 19.58 -5.60
CA TYR A 44 -2.16 19.66 -4.13
C TYR A 44 -2.68 21.00 -3.60
N THR A 45 -2.30 22.13 -4.22
CA THR A 45 -2.78 23.45 -3.81
C THR A 45 -4.29 23.61 -4.02
N ALA A 46 -4.82 23.10 -5.15
CA ALA A 46 -6.25 23.14 -5.43
C ALA A 46 -7.01 22.21 -4.48
N ALA A 47 -6.50 20.99 -4.31
CA ALA A 47 -7.07 19.99 -3.40
C ALA A 47 -7.18 20.53 -1.97
N GLU A 48 -6.12 21.13 -1.43
CA GLU A 48 -6.11 21.74 -0.10
C GLU A 48 -7.19 22.82 0.04
N GLY A 49 -7.35 23.68 -0.98
CA GLY A 49 -8.37 24.72 -1.02
C GLY A 49 -9.79 24.15 -0.99
N HIS A 50 -10.05 23.08 -1.74
CA HIS A 50 -11.36 22.43 -1.77
C HIS A 50 -11.64 21.64 -0.48
N TYR A 51 -10.65 20.99 0.15
CA TYR A 51 -10.83 20.37 1.46
C TYR A 51 -11.21 21.42 2.53
N LYS A 52 -10.57 22.59 2.53
CA LYS A 52 -10.93 23.69 3.44
C LYS A 52 -12.35 24.19 3.20
N THR A 53 -12.70 24.39 1.93
CA THR A 53 -14.07 24.81 1.55
C THR A 53 -15.12 23.77 1.99
N PHE A 54 -14.80 22.48 1.87
CA PHE A 54 -15.67 21.41 2.36
C PHE A 54 -15.91 21.52 3.87
N LEU A 55 -14.85 21.73 4.67
CA LEU A 55 -14.93 21.86 6.13
C LEU A 55 -15.77 23.08 6.57
N ASP A 56 -15.76 24.17 5.79
CA ASP A 56 -16.59 25.35 6.05
C ASP A 56 -18.08 25.10 5.78
N LEU A 57 -18.42 24.15 4.91
CA LEU A 57 -19.78 23.89 4.43
C LEU A 57 -20.42 22.64 5.03
N ASN A 58 -19.64 21.69 5.54
CA ASN A 58 -20.11 20.42 6.06
C ASN A 58 -19.36 20.01 7.33
N GLN A 59 -20.12 19.70 8.39
CA GLN A 59 -19.59 19.32 9.71
C GLN A 59 -19.77 17.82 10.02
N ASP A 60 -20.09 16.98 9.03
CA ASP A 60 -20.12 15.53 9.19
C ASP A 60 -18.76 15.01 9.70
N PRO A 61 -18.67 14.39 10.90
CA PRO A 61 -17.39 14.10 11.55
C PRO A 61 -16.47 13.22 10.71
N VAL A 62 -17.01 12.15 10.12
CA VAL A 62 -16.23 11.18 9.33
C VAL A 62 -15.62 11.83 8.10
N ARG A 63 -16.41 12.59 7.34
CA ARG A 63 -15.90 13.31 6.16
C ARG A 63 -14.98 14.46 6.56
N ALA A 64 -15.23 15.12 7.68
CA ALA A 64 -14.36 16.18 8.18
C ALA A 64 -12.98 15.66 8.59
N ASP A 65 -12.91 14.49 9.23
CA ASP A 65 -11.63 13.82 9.54
C ASP A 65 -10.87 13.46 8.26
N ARG A 66 -11.58 12.94 7.25
CA ARG A 66 -11.00 12.67 5.93
C ARG A 66 -10.46 13.94 5.27
N ALA A 67 -11.20 15.05 5.31
CA ALA A 67 -10.76 16.31 4.72
C ALA A 67 -9.53 16.89 5.44
N ARG A 68 -9.48 16.78 6.78
CA ARG A 68 -8.29 17.17 7.58
C ARG A 68 -7.06 16.36 7.19
N LEU A 69 -7.20 15.03 7.12
CA LEU A 69 -6.13 14.16 6.64
C LEU A 69 -5.71 14.52 5.20
N GLY A 70 -6.67 14.86 4.34
CA GLY A 70 -6.43 15.35 2.99
C GLY A 70 -5.56 16.61 2.96
N ILE A 71 -5.83 17.59 3.83
CA ILE A 71 -5.04 18.83 3.98
C ILE A 71 -3.61 18.52 4.44
N ASP A 72 -3.46 17.65 5.44
CA ASP A 72 -2.14 17.25 5.95
C ASP A 72 -1.32 16.55 4.85
N ASN A 73 -1.95 15.66 4.08
CA ASN A 73 -1.35 14.99 2.94
C ASN A 73 -0.96 15.97 1.83
N CYS A 74 -1.81 16.95 1.48
CA CYS A 74 -1.48 17.99 0.51
C CYS A 74 -0.25 18.79 0.95
N THR A 75 -0.22 19.18 2.22
CA THR A 75 0.89 19.95 2.82
C THR A 75 2.20 19.16 2.74
N PHE A 76 2.17 17.88 3.11
CA PHE A 76 3.32 16.99 3.00
C PHE A 76 3.76 16.82 1.55
N ALA A 77 2.85 16.47 0.64
CA ALA A 77 3.17 16.17 -0.75
C ALA A 77 3.75 17.40 -1.50
N ALA A 78 3.14 18.58 -1.31
CA ALA A 78 3.61 19.84 -1.89
C ALA A 78 5.03 20.20 -1.45
N ARG A 79 5.41 19.83 -0.21
CA ARG A 79 6.79 19.96 0.29
C ARG A 79 7.71 18.87 -0.23
N ALA A 80 7.30 17.61 -0.16
CA ALA A 80 8.11 16.44 -0.50
C ALA A 80 8.55 16.45 -1.96
N ILE A 81 7.68 16.86 -2.89
CA ILE A 81 8.03 16.95 -4.33
C ILE A 81 9.08 18.03 -4.60
N LYS A 82 9.11 19.11 -3.82
CA LYS A 82 10.13 20.16 -3.91
C LYS A 82 11.45 19.77 -3.23
N GLN A 83 11.42 18.76 -2.38
CA GLN A 83 12.56 18.27 -1.60
C GLN A 83 12.70 16.75 -1.79
N PRO A 84 12.94 16.27 -3.03
CA PRO A 84 13.08 14.85 -3.26
C PRO A 84 14.28 14.32 -2.47
N VAL A 85 14.08 13.20 -1.77
CA VAL A 85 15.20 12.45 -1.19
C VAL A 85 15.83 11.57 -2.26
N PRO A 86 17.14 11.28 -2.20
CA PRO A 86 17.75 10.30 -3.08
C PRO A 86 17.00 8.97 -2.99
N PHE A 87 16.46 8.51 -4.11
CA PHE A 87 15.72 7.26 -4.21
C PHE A 87 16.19 6.51 -5.45
N GLU A 88 17.08 5.56 -5.22
CA GLU A 88 17.65 4.70 -6.25
C GLU A 88 17.54 3.25 -5.77
N PRO A 89 16.36 2.62 -5.91
CA PRO A 89 16.16 1.25 -5.47
C PRO A 89 17.06 0.32 -6.29
N VAL A 90 17.89 -0.46 -5.60
CA VAL A 90 18.79 -1.43 -6.21
C VAL A 90 18.18 -2.82 -6.06
N ASN A 91 18.15 -3.57 -7.16
CA ASN A 91 17.78 -4.99 -7.13
C ASN A 91 18.75 -5.76 -6.22
N LEU A 92 18.22 -6.57 -5.30
CA LEU A 92 18.99 -7.30 -4.30
C LEU A 92 19.75 -8.51 -4.88
N GLY A 93 19.60 -8.76 -6.18
CA GLY A 93 20.23 -9.86 -6.91
C GLY A 93 19.35 -11.10 -6.99
N PRO A 94 19.79 -12.11 -7.76
CA PRO A 94 19.02 -13.34 -8.01
C PRO A 94 18.82 -14.19 -6.76
N GLY A 95 19.55 -13.89 -5.68
CA GLY A 95 19.31 -14.50 -4.37
C GLY A 95 17.91 -14.21 -3.85
N VAL A 96 17.43 -12.97 -4.05
CA VAL A 96 16.15 -12.49 -3.51
C VAL A 96 15.14 -12.19 -4.61
N ASN A 97 15.52 -11.41 -5.63
CA ASN A 97 14.60 -10.99 -6.68
C ASN A 97 14.50 -12.05 -7.78
N SER A 98 13.29 -12.55 -8.02
CA SER A 98 12.99 -13.51 -9.08
C SER A 98 11.99 -12.94 -10.08
N ALA A 99 11.45 -13.80 -10.95
CA ALA A 99 10.32 -13.44 -11.81
C ALA A 99 8.97 -13.47 -11.05
N GLU A 100 8.94 -14.09 -9.87
CA GLU A 100 7.76 -14.18 -9.04
C GLU A 100 7.59 -12.92 -8.17
N PRO A 101 6.36 -12.58 -7.76
CA PRO A 101 6.14 -11.48 -6.84
C PRO A 101 6.77 -11.74 -5.46
N GLU A 102 7.57 -10.78 -5.00
CA GLU A 102 8.15 -10.71 -3.65
C GLU A 102 7.66 -9.48 -2.89
N TYR A 103 7.18 -9.64 -1.66
CA TYR A 103 6.62 -8.56 -0.86
C TYR A 103 6.66 -8.84 0.65
N TYR A 104 6.31 -7.81 1.44
CA TYR A 104 6.37 -7.80 2.90
C TYR A 104 7.74 -8.21 3.49
N PRO A 105 8.84 -7.53 3.08
CA PRO A 105 10.16 -7.82 3.61
C PRO A 105 10.28 -7.42 5.09
N CYS A 106 10.98 -8.25 5.84
CA CYS A 106 11.44 -8.02 7.20
C CYS A 106 12.94 -8.26 7.28
N VAL A 107 13.67 -7.29 7.81
CA VAL A 107 15.11 -7.40 8.02
C VAL A 107 15.40 -7.43 9.53
N THR A 108 16.37 -8.25 9.91
CA THR A 108 16.93 -8.28 11.26
C THR A 108 17.73 -7.00 11.55
N ALA A 109 17.89 -6.64 12.83
CA ALA A 109 18.53 -5.38 13.20
C ALA A 109 20.03 -5.30 12.85
N ASP A 110 20.66 -6.43 12.54
CA ASP A 110 22.05 -6.51 12.08
C ASP A 110 22.18 -6.47 10.54
N ASP A 111 21.06 -6.31 9.82
CA ASP A 111 20.96 -6.33 8.36
C ASP A 111 21.47 -7.62 7.69
N ARG A 112 21.52 -8.74 8.43
CA ARG A 112 22.07 -10.01 7.92
C ARG A 112 21.03 -11.02 7.46
N THR A 113 19.81 -10.93 7.94
CA THR A 113 18.73 -11.85 7.59
C THR A 113 17.53 -11.07 7.06
N LEU A 114 17.10 -11.45 5.87
CA LEU A 114 15.90 -10.95 5.20
C LEU A 114 14.89 -12.08 5.10
N ILE A 115 13.70 -11.88 5.66
CA ILE A 115 12.55 -12.76 5.48
C ILE A 115 11.50 -11.99 4.67
N TYR A 116 10.88 -12.64 3.71
CA TYR A 116 9.86 -12.01 2.87
C TYR A 116 8.87 -13.06 2.37
N THR A 117 7.71 -12.60 1.91
CA THR A 117 6.74 -13.46 1.23
C THR A 117 7.06 -13.52 -0.25
N ARG A 118 7.13 -14.71 -0.82
CA ARG A 118 7.14 -14.92 -2.28
C ARG A 118 5.87 -15.66 -2.67
N ARG A 119 5.18 -15.16 -3.69
CA ARG A 119 4.03 -15.85 -4.28
C ARG A 119 4.52 -16.79 -5.36
N VAL A 120 4.58 -18.08 -5.07
CA VAL A 120 5.02 -19.12 -6.01
C VAL A 120 3.84 -19.72 -6.76
N THR A 121 4.09 -20.16 -8.00
CA THR A 121 3.12 -20.93 -8.77
C THR A 121 2.94 -22.31 -8.14
N ALA A 122 1.69 -22.65 -7.78
CA ALA A 122 1.33 -23.92 -7.13
C ALA A 122 -0.02 -24.44 -7.69
N PRO A 123 -0.03 -25.08 -8.88
CA PRO A 123 -1.25 -25.44 -9.61
C PRO A 123 -2.22 -26.36 -8.85
N GLU A 124 -1.71 -27.11 -7.88
CA GLU A 124 -2.44 -27.98 -6.98
C GLU A 124 -3.24 -27.20 -5.93
N VAL A 125 -2.84 -25.97 -5.61
CA VAL A 125 -3.50 -25.11 -4.61
C VAL A 125 -4.71 -24.42 -5.24
N ARG A 126 -5.91 -24.71 -4.74
CA ARG A 126 -7.17 -24.14 -5.23
C ARG A 126 -7.56 -22.89 -4.40
N PRO A 127 -8.29 -21.93 -4.99
CA PRO A 127 -8.72 -21.85 -6.39
C PRO A 127 -7.70 -21.17 -7.33
N TYR A 128 -6.65 -20.56 -6.78
CA TYR A 128 -5.82 -19.60 -7.51
C TYR A 128 -4.59 -20.20 -8.21
N GLY A 129 -4.19 -21.44 -7.89
CA GLY A 129 -3.00 -22.07 -8.46
C GLY A 129 -1.69 -21.42 -8.02
N MET A 130 -1.69 -20.79 -6.85
CA MET A 130 -0.59 -19.99 -6.31
C MET A 130 -0.51 -20.23 -4.80
N GLN A 131 0.69 -20.14 -4.24
CA GLN A 131 0.94 -20.21 -2.80
C GLN A 131 1.83 -19.05 -2.35
N GLU A 132 1.50 -18.45 -1.20
CA GLU A 132 2.35 -17.47 -0.54
C GLU A 132 3.16 -18.18 0.53
N ASP A 133 4.48 -18.17 0.35
CA ASP A 133 5.43 -18.81 1.23
C ASP A 133 6.43 -17.79 1.78
N PHE A 134 6.87 -17.96 3.01
CA PHE A 134 8.02 -17.23 3.53
C PHE A 134 9.31 -17.80 2.96
N PHE A 135 10.17 -16.91 2.50
CA PHE A 135 11.54 -17.18 2.07
C PHE A 135 12.51 -16.40 2.94
N VAL A 136 13.68 -16.99 3.19
CA VAL A 136 14.76 -16.37 3.95
C VAL A 136 16.02 -16.29 3.10
N SER A 137 16.65 -15.12 3.10
CA SER A 137 17.98 -14.89 2.53
C SER A 137 18.93 -14.34 3.59
N HIS A 138 20.20 -14.68 3.46
CA HIS A 138 21.26 -14.18 4.33
C HIS A 138 22.23 -13.31 3.53
N ARG A 139 22.64 -12.20 4.14
CA ARG A 139 23.60 -11.27 3.55
C ARG A 139 25.03 -11.71 3.84
N GLY A 140 25.83 -11.87 2.80
CA GLY A 140 27.25 -12.19 2.89
C GLY A 140 28.10 -11.00 3.36
N GLU A 141 29.37 -11.27 3.69
CA GLU A 141 30.34 -10.23 4.07
C GLU A 141 30.65 -9.25 2.93
N ASP A 142 30.51 -9.71 1.68
CA ASP A 142 30.63 -8.89 0.47
C ASP A 142 29.38 -8.01 0.22
N GLY A 143 28.36 -8.14 1.07
CA GLY A 143 27.12 -7.40 1.00
C GLY A 143 26.09 -7.96 0.02
N SER A 144 26.38 -9.08 -0.64
CA SER A 144 25.44 -9.78 -1.53
C SER A 144 24.41 -10.59 -0.74
N TRP A 145 23.20 -10.73 -1.28
CA TRP A 145 22.21 -11.63 -0.72
C TRP A 145 22.38 -13.04 -1.30
N GLY A 146 22.48 -14.03 -0.42
CA GLY A 146 22.54 -15.44 -0.78
C GLY A 146 21.24 -15.94 -1.41
N ARG A 147 21.27 -17.18 -1.90
CA ARG A 147 20.07 -17.86 -2.40
C ARG A 147 19.01 -17.89 -1.31
N SER A 148 17.81 -17.41 -1.62
CA SER A 148 16.69 -17.56 -0.71
C SER A 148 16.15 -18.98 -0.70
N ASP A 149 15.95 -19.52 0.49
CA ASP A 149 15.33 -20.82 0.71
C ASP A 149 13.96 -20.63 1.42
N PRO A 150 12.97 -21.49 1.16
CA PRO A 150 11.69 -21.43 1.86
C PRO A 150 11.88 -21.72 3.35
N VAL A 151 11.17 -20.98 4.21
CA VAL A 151 11.25 -21.15 5.67
C VAL A 151 10.55 -22.47 6.04
N PRO A 152 11.28 -23.44 6.61
CA PRO A 152 10.68 -24.72 7.01
C PRO A 152 9.69 -24.52 8.17
N THR A 153 8.72 -25.44 8.28
CA THR A 153 7.76 -25.55 9.40
C THR A 153 6.70 -24.44 9.49
N VAL A 154 6.99 -23.22 9.06
CA VAL A 154 6.00 -22.12 9.02
C VAL A 154 5.10 -22.23 7.80
N ASN A 155 5.69 -22.48 6.62
CA ASN A 155 4.94 -22.63 5.39
C ASN A 155 4.13 -23.92 5.41
N THR A 156 2.82 -23.80 5.21
CA THR A 156 1.91 -24.95 5.20
C THR A 156 1.51 -25.30 3.78
N LEU A 157 1.61 -26.57 3.40
CA LEU A 157 1.13 -27.02 2.10
C LEU A 157 -0.34 -26.66 1.90
N HIS A 158 -0.65 -26.11 0.72
CA HIS A 158 -1.99 -25.71 0.28
C HIS A 158 -2.62 -24.55 1.03
N HIS A 159 -1.85 -23.85 1.86
CA HIS A 159 -2.30 -22.66 2.57
C HIS A 159 -1.29 -21.53 2.36
N ASN A 160 -1.77 -20.30 2.54
CA ASN A 160 -0.96 -19.11 2.37
C ASN A 160 -0.58 -18.57 3.74
N GLU A 161 0.71 -18.27 3.88
CA GLU A 161 1.27 -17.52 4.98
C GLU A 161 1.93 -16.24 4.45
N GLY A 162 1.71 -15.12 5.15
CA GLY A 162 2.25 -13.86 4.68
C GLY A 162 2.14 -12.74 5.69
N ALA A 163 2.53 -11.54 5.25
CA ALA A 163 2.49 -10.31 6.04
C ALA A 163 3.15 -10.48 7.42
N GLY A 164 4.33 -11.13 7.43
CA GLY A 164 5.11 -11.35 8.64
C GLY A 164 5.73 -10.07 9.19
N THR A 165 5.96 -10.04 10.50
CA THR A 165 6.88 -9.12 11.17
C THR A 165 7.87 -9.92 12.01
N LEU A 166 9.13 -9.50 12.00
CA LEU A 166 10.24 -10.20 12.66
C LEU A 166 10.72 -9.37 13.87
N THR A 167 10.98 -10.02 15.00
CA THR A 167 11.63 -9.33 16.12
C THR A 167 13.05 -8.88 15.76
N PRO A 168 13.57 -7.80 16.35
CA PRO A 168 14.90 -7.28 16.01
C PRO A 168 16.03 -8.32 16.09
N ASP A 169 15.91 -9.27 17.01
CA ASP A 169 16.85 -10.37 17.24
C ASP A 169 16.64 -11.59 16.30
N GLY A 170 15.67 -11.53 15.40
CA GLY A 170 15.37 -12.58 14.44
C GLY A 170 14.74 -13.85 15.03
N ARG A 171 14.40 -13.86 16.33
CA ARG A 171 13.95 -15.09 17.00
C ARG A 171 12.46 -15.38 16.86
N PHE A 172 11.63 -14.37 16.65
CA PHE A 172 10.19 -14.54 16.55
C PHE A 172 9.62 -13.86 15.31
N ILE A 173 8.80 -14.59 14.57
CA ILE A 173 7.95 -14.05 13.51
C ILE A 173 6.50 -14.07 13.96
N ILE A 174 5.80 -12.95 13.79
CA ILE A 174 4.34 -12.87 13.89
C ILE A 174 3.83 -12.72 12.48
N PHE A 175 2.93 -13.60 12.04
CA PHE A 175 2.45 -13.62 10.66
C PHE A 175 0.95 -13.90 10.58
N THR A 176 0.38 -13.63 9.40
CA THR A 176 -0.99 -14.01 9.09
C THR A 176 -1.01 -15.31 8.31
N LYS A 177 -1.93 -16.20 8.70
CA LYS A 177 -2.24 -17.42 7.97
C LYS A 177 -3.65 -17.31 7.41
N CYS A 178 -3.82 -17.56 6.11
CA CYS A 178 -5.15 -17.59 5.50
C CYS A 178 -6.01 -18.68 6.15
N ALA A 179 -7.30 -18.40 6.30
CA ALA A 179 -8.24 -19.32 6.94
C ALA A 179 -8.21 -20.71 6.31
N LEU A 180 -8.24 -21.74 7.15
CA LEU A 180 -8.48 -23.11 6.70
C LEU A 180 -9.92 -23.22 6.16
N ALA A 181 -10.20 -24.23 5.35
CA ALA A 181 -11.54 -24.45 4.78
C ALA A 181 -12.64 -24.67 5.85
N ASP A 182 -12.25 -24.89 7.11
CA ASP A 182 -13.13 -25.01 8.28
C ASP A 182 -13.44 -23.67 8.99
N GLY A 183 -12.91 -22.54 8.49
CA GLY A 183 -13.13 -21.22 9.06
C GLY A 183 -12.32 -20.89 10.31
N SER A 184 -11.35 -21.73 10.69
CA SER A 184 -10.39 -21.42 11.75
C SER A 184 -9.30 -20.46 11.27
N TYR A 185 -8.77 -19.67 12.21
CA TYR A 185 -7.67 -18.71 12.00
C TYR A 185 -6.53 -19.05 12.97
N GLY A 186 -5.29 -18.96 12.49
CA GLY A 186 -4.11 -19.23 13.31
C GLY A 186 -3.81 -20.72 13.49
N GLY A 187 -2.59 -21.03 13.91
CA GLY A 187 -2.11 -22.39 14.19
C GLY A 187 -2.44 -22.89 15.58
#